data_AF-A0A1V9ZIB8-F1
#
_entry.id   AF-A0A1V9ZIB8-F1
#
_cell.length_a   1.000
_cell.length_b   1.000
_cell.length_c   1.000
_cell.angle_alpha   90.00
_cell.angle_beta   90.00
_cell.angle_gamma   90.00
#
_symmetry.space_group_name_H-M   'P 1'
#
loop_
_entity.id
_entity.type
_entity.pdbx_description
1 polymer ?
#
loop_
_entity_poly.entity_id
_entity_poly.type
_entity_poly.pdbx_seq_one_letter_code
_entity_poly.pdbx_strand_id
1 'polypeptide(L)'
;MPRQANFRTTYYKSLGVQGKEVEATFASLLQTSVVESLSQLIHMTLEFGVPPAYRPTMWCLVGHVLPLVRDAEAEAAVRREKAIMLADILMAYRVCFGSDGDMAALVTFYITTIRPHLSDSSHNQALTWVMADPLVAPGVIQAIAQVLSDPMEHFWCSVSFLEHIDRGLSELMPEIDVAELYHISPLGLETIVFRICAAPLKAETS
;
A
#
# COMPACT_ATOMS: atom_id res chain seq x y z
N MET A 1 -10.97 33.06 27.61
CA MET A 1 -9.75 32.30 27.26
C MET A 1 -9.79 31.89 25.78
N PRO A 2 -9.07 32.55 24.85
CA PRO A 2 -9.19 32.30 23.41
C PRO A 2 -7.96 31.63 22.75
N ARG A 3 -6.90 31.28 23.50
CA ARG A 3 -5.62 30.82 22.91
C ARG A 3 -5.67 29.44 22.24
N GLN A 4 -6.45 28.48 22.76
CA GLN A 4 -6.46 27.09 22.24
C GLN A 4 -7.09 26.94 20.85
N ALA A 5 -8.08 27.76 20.48
CA ALA A 5 -8.73 27.67 19.17
C ALA A 5 -7.79 28.09 18.01
N ASN A 6 -6.89 29.04 18.29
CA ASN A 6 -5.92 29.52 17.30
C ASN A 6 -4.79 28.50 17.06
N PHE A 7 -4.32 27.79 18.10
CA PHE A 7 -3.28 26.77 17.92
C PHE A 7 -3.73 25.62 17.02
N ARG A 8 -4.93 25.07 17.27
CA ARG A 8 -5.49 23.99 16.43
C ARG A 8 -5.64 24.43 14.98
N THR A 9 -6.19 25.63 14.75
CA THR A 9 -6.40 26.14 13.38
C THR A 9 -5.07 26.39 12.65
N THR A 10 -4.06 26.92 13.34
CA THR A 10 -2.72 27.10 12.76
C THR A 10 -2.04 25.77 12.48
N TYR A 11 -2.20 24.77 13.36
CA TYR A 11 -1.65 23.42 13.17
C TYR A 11 -2.29 22.68 11.98
N TYR A 12 -3.62 22.71 11.87
CA TYR A 12 -4.33 22.15 10.71
C TYR A 12 -3.91 22.83 9.41
N LYS A 13 -3.76 24.17 9.41
CA LYS A 13 -3.24 24.91 8.26
C LYS A 13 -1.80 24.53 7.90
N SER A 14 -0.92 24.28 8.88
CA SER A 14 0.45 23.83 8.59
C SER A 14 0.52 22.43 7.98
N LEU A 15 -0.50 21.61 8.20
CA LEU A 15 -0.67 20.29 7.56
C LEU A 15 -1.45 20.38 6.23
N GLY A 16 -1.79 21.59 5.78
CA GLY A 16 -2.57 21.84 4.57
C GLY A 16 -4.05 21.44 4.68
N VAL A 17 -4.56 21.19 5.89
CA VAL A 17 -5.98 20.92 6.15
C VAL A 17 -6.76 22.23 6.14
N GLN A 18 -7.74 22.32 5.24
CA GLN A 18 -8.64 23.48 5.16
C GLN A 18 -9.73 23.38 6.24
N GLY A 19 -9.41 23.78 7.47
CA GLY A 19 -10.38 23.87 8.56
C GLY A 19 -10.54 22.58 9.36
N LYS A 20 -11.78 22.25 9.78
CA LYS A 20 -12.11 21.08 10.62
C LYS A 20 -12.55 19.84 9.83
N GLU A 21 -12.57 19.90 8.51
CA GLU A 21 -13.11 18.85 7.65
C GLU A 21 -11.97 18.08 6.98
N VAL A 22 -11.43 17.09 7.71
CA VAL A 22 -10.38 16.20 7.20
C VAL A 22 -10.88 15.48 5.94
N GLU A 23 -12.10 14.96 5.93
CA GLU A 23 -12.70 14.29 4.77
C GLU A 23 -12.79 15.19 3.53
N ALA A 24 -13.21 16.45 3.68
CA ALA A 24 -13.26 17.41 2.58
C ALA A 24 -11.86 17.71 2.02
N THR A 25 -10.85 17.76 2.89
CA THR A 25 -9.46 17.93 2.49
C THR A 25 -8.96 16.70 1.72
N PHE A 26 -9.24 15.47 2.17
CA PHE A 26 -8.95 14.25 1.41
C PHE A 26 -9.60 14.26 0.03
N ALA A 27 -10.89 14.60 -0.03
CA ALA A 27 -11.63 14.69 -1.29
C ALA A 27 -10.96 15.68 -2.25
N SER A 28 -10.58 16.86 -1.75
CA SER A 28 -9.92 17.90 -2.54
C SER A 28 -8.54 17.46 -3.02
N LEU A 29 -7.68 16.91 -2.16
CA LEU A 29 -6.32 16.48 -2.51
C LEU A 29 -6.31 15.30 -3.49
N LEU A 30 -7.30 14.42 -3.37
CA LEU A 30 -7.50 13.38 -4.37
C LEU A 30 -7.86 14.00 -5.71
N GLN A 31 -8.67 15.06 -5.77
CA GLN A 31 -9.17 15.65 -7.02
C GLN A 31 -8.17 16.52 -7.82
N THR A 32 -7.20 17.18 -7.19
CA THR A 32 -6.40 18.25 -7.85
C THR A 32 -5.11 17.82 -8.52
N SER A 33 -4.33 16.89 -7.95
CA SER A 33 -3.18 16.21 -8.57
C SER A 33 -2.57 15.24 -7.55
N VAL A 34 -2.80 13.94 -7.71
CA VAL A 34 -2.32 12.94 -6.72
C VAL A 34 -0.81 12.76 -6.77
N VAL A 35 -0.16 13.05 -7.90
CA VAL A 35 1.31 13.05 -8.02
C VAL A 35 1.94 14.01 -7.01
N GLU A 36 1.39 15.22 -6.87
CA GLU A 36 1.93 16.26 -6.02
C GLU A 36 1.46 16.11 -4.57
N SER A 37 0.24 15.60 -4.38
CA SER A 37 -0.39 15.49 -3.06
C SER A 37 -0.12 14.18 -2.33
N LEU A 38 0.49 13.15 -2.95
CA LEU A 38 0.65 11.83 -2.31
C LEU A 38 1.40 11.90 -0.99
N SER A 39 2.52 12.62 -0.93
CA SER A 39 3.27 12.81 0.33
C SER A 39 2.42 13.52 1.38
N GLN A 40 1.66 14.55 0.98
CA GLN A 40 0.74 15.24 1.88
C GLN A 40 -0.39 14.32 2.37
N LEU A 41 -0.97 13.51 1.49
CA LEU A 41 -1.98 12.50 1.83
C LEU A 41 -1.42 11.47 2.80
N ILE A 42 -0.20 10.98 2.59
CA ILE A 42 0.48 10.06 3.51
C ILE A 42 0.70 10.71 4.89
N HIS A 43 1.16 11.96 4.95
CA HIS A 43 1.31 12.65 6.24
C HIS A 43 -0.03 12.88 6.93
N MET A 44 -1.07 13.25 6.18
CA MET A 44 -2.42 13.42 6.73
C MET A 44 -3.02 12.12 7.27
N THR A 45 -2.78 11.01 6.57
CA THR A 45 -3.26 9.69 7.01
C THR A 45 -2.54 9.20 8.26
N LEU A 46 -1.23 9.46 8.39
CA LEU A 46 -0.49 9.16 9.61
C LEU A 46 -0.94 10.00 10.82
N GLU A 47 -1.38 11.24 10.59
CA GLU A 47 -1.83 12.13 11.67
C GLU A 47 -3.32 11.94 12.04
N PHE A 48 -4.19 11.71 11.06
CA PHE A 48 -5.65 11.72 11.24
C PHE A 48 -6.34 10.39 10.91
N GLY A 49 -5.62 9.43 10.34
CA GLY A 49 -6.17 8.20 9.77
C GLY A 49 -6.79 8.42 8.39
N VAL A 50 -6.93 7.34 7.61
CA VAL A 50 -7.69 7.39 6.35
C VAL A 50 -9.19 7.32 6.64
N PRO A 51 -10.01 8.26 6.14
CA PRO A 51 -11.46 8.13 6.20
C PRO A 51 -11.94 6.84 5.50
N PRO A 52 -12.90 6.09 6.06
CA PRO A 52 -13.28 4.77 5.53
C PRO A 52 -13.62 4.75 4.04
N ALA A 53 -14.27 5.80 3.52
CA ALA A 53 -14.67 5.91 2.11
C ALA A 53 -13.47 6.01 1.15
N TYR A 54 -12.31 6.48 1.62
CA TYR A 54 -11.11 6.67 0.80
C TYR A 54 -10.04 5.60 1.04
N ARG A 55 -10.26 4.68 1.99
CA ARG A 55 -9.26 3.66 2.35
C ARG A 55 -8.85 2.77 1.18
N PRO A 56 -9.78 2.19 0.39
CA PRO A 56 -9.40 1.40 -0.79
C PRO A 56 -8.57 2.21 -1.79
N THR A 57 -9.00 3.44 -2.10
CA THR A 57 -8.29 4.33 -3.03
C THR A 57 -6.88 4.65 -2.52
N MET A 58 -6.73 4.99 -1.24
CA MET A 58 -5.43 5.30 -0.65
C MET A 58 -4.49 4.10 -0.70
N TRP A 59 -4.97 2.90 -0.41
CA TRP A 59 -4.14 1.69 -0.47
C TRP A 59 -3.69 1.38 -1.90
N CYS A 60 -4.58 1.53 -2.87
CA CYS A 60 -4.23 1.35 -4.27
C CYS A 60 -3.27 2.43 -4.81
N LEU A 61 -3.34 3.67 -4.31
CA LEU A 61 -2.40 4.74 -4.67
C LEU A 61 -1.03 4.52 -4.07
N VAL A 62 -0.96 4.19 -2.77
CA VAL A 62 0.30 3.90 -2.06
C VAL A 62 0.94 2.62 -2.58
N GLY A 63 0.15 1.60 -2.91
CA GLY A 63 0.61 0.38 -3.55
C GLY A 63 0.92 0.52 -5.04
N HIS A 64 0.87 1.73 -5.60
CA HIS A 64 1.09 2.01 -7.03
C HIS A 64 0.25 1.11 -7.97
N VAL A 65 -0.92 0.69 -7.51
CA VAL A 65 -1.89 -0.08 -8.31
C VAL A 65 -2.67 0.85 -9.24
N LEU A 66 -3.02 2.04 -8.73
CA LEU A 66 -3.64 3.09 -9.52
C LEU A 66 -2.60 4.15 -9.92
N PRO A 67 -2.74 4.76 -11.11
CA PRO A 67 -1.87 5.84 -11.52
C PRO A 67 -2.04 7.05 -10.58
N LEU A 68 -0.95 7.76 -10.35
CA LEU A 68 -0.98 9.03 -9.60
C LEU A 68 -1.54 10.19 -10.45
N VAL A 69 -1.65 10.00 -11.76
CA VAL A 69 -2.28 10.98 -12.67
C VAL A 69 -3.78 10.84 -12.59
N ARG A 70 -4.48 11.97 -12.43
CA ARG A 70 -5.94 12.05 -12.34
C ARG A 70 -6.58 12.14 -13.72
N ASP A 71 -6.46 11.04 -14.45
CA ASP A 71 -7.16 10.81 -15.71
C ASP A 71 -8.01 9.55 -15.59
N ALA A 72 -9.33 9.71 -15.70
CA ALA A 72 -10.28 8.61 -15.59
C ALA A 72 -10.08 7.56 -16.69
N GLU A 73 -9.64 7.97 -17.89
CA GLU A 73 -9.35 7.04 -18.97
C GLU A 73 -8.08 6.24 -18.67
N ALA A 74 -7.03 6.91 -18.18
CA ALA A 74 -5.81 6.25 -17.73
C ALA A 74 -6.08 5.28 -16.55
N GLU A 75 -6.88 5.68 -15.57
CA GLU A 75 -7.25 4.84 -14.43
C GLU A 75 -8.01 3.58 -14.89
N ALA A 76 -8.97 3.75 -15.80
CA ALA A 76 -9.71 2.63 -16.39
C ALA A 76 -8.81 1.72 -17.24
N ALA A 77 -7.86 2.28 -17.98
CA ALA A 77 -6.89 1.53 -18.76
C ALA A 77 -5.95 0.69 -17.88
N VAL A 78 -5.38 1.29 -16.82
CA VAL A 78 -4.50 0.60 -15.87
C VAL A 78 -5.25 -0.53 -15.16
N ARG A 79 -6.48 -0.29 -14.70
CA ARG A 79 -7.30 -1.35 -14.09
C ARG A 79 -7.55 -2.51 -15.07
N ARG A 80 -7.87 -2.19 -16.32
CA ARG A 80 -8.11 -3.21 -17.37
C ARG A 80 -6.85 -4.04 -17.62
N GLU A 81 -5.70 -3.40 -17.77
CA GLU A 81 -4.42 -4.07 -17.98
C GLU A 81 -4.08 -5.00 -16.81
N LYS A 82 -4.16 -4.49 -15.58
CA LYS A 82 -3.90 -5.26 -14.36
C LYS A 82 -4.88 -6.43 -14.17
N ALA A 83 -6.13 -6.28 -14.58
CA ALA A 83 -7.12 -7.36 -14.55
C ALA A 83 -6.81 -8.46 -15.57
N ILE A 84 -6.36 -8.09 -16.78
CA ILE A 84 -5.91 -9.04 -17.80
C ILE A 84 -4.69 -9.81 -17.29
N MET A 85 -3.69 -9.10 -16.76
CA MET A 85 -2.49 -9.73 -16.18
C MET A 85 -2.85 -10.71 -15.06
N LEU A 86 -3.77 -10.35 -14.16
CA LEU A 86 -4.23 -11.27 -13.12
C LEU A 86 -4.92 -12.51 -13.72
N ALA A 87 -5.76 -12.33 -14.74
CA ALA A 87 -6.41 -13.45 -15.42
C ALA A 87 -5.39 -14.42 -16.04
N ASP A 88 -4.31 -13.90 -16.63
CA ASP A 88 -3.22 -14.72 -17.17
C ASP A 88 -2.47 -15.49 -16.06
N ILE A 89 -2.20 -14.84 -14.93
CA ILE A 89 -1.56 -15.47 -13.76
C ILE A 89 -2.43 -16.59 -13.18
N LEU A 90 -3.73 -16.34 -13.02
CA LEU A 90 -4.71 -17.33 -12.57
C LEU A 90 -4.74 -18.54 -13.51
N MET A 91 -4.73 -18.29 -14.82
CA MET A 91 -4.73 -19.36 -15.81
C MET A 91 -3.43 -20.18 -15.75
N ALA A 92 -2.28 -19.53 -15.65
CA ALA A 92 -1.00 -20.21 -15.48
C ALA A 92 -0.97 -21.06 -14.20
N TYR A 93 -1.45 -20.52 -13.08
CA TYR A 93 -1.55 -21.24 -11.82
C TYR A 93 -2.44 -22.49 -11.95
N ARG A 94 -3.64 -22.34 -12.54
CA ARG A 94 -4.56 -23.46 -12.80
C ARG A 94 -3.93 -24.57 -13.63
N VAL A 95 -3.16 -24.21 -14.66
CA VAL A 95 -2.47 -25.19 -15.51
C VAL A 95 -1.39 -25.93 -14.73
N CYS A 96 -0.65 -25.25 -13.86
CA CYS A 96 0.41 -25.86 -13.05
C CYS A 96 -0.12 -26.75 -11.91
N PHE A 97 -1.20 -26.34 -11.25
CA PHE A 97 -1.65 -26.94 -9.98
C PHE A 97 -3.05 -27.57 -10.02
N GLY A 98 -3.79 -27.45 -11.13
CA GLY A 98 -5.13 -28.02 -11.28
C GLY A 98 -6.18 -27.43 -10.32
N SER A 99 -5.94 -26.24 -9.75
CA SER A 99 -6.83 -25.55 -8.82
C SER A 99 -6.72 -24.03 -8.99
N ASP A 100 -7.66 -23.29 -8.41
CA ASP A 100 -7.69 -21.82 -8.50
C ASP A 100 -6.71 -21.14 -7.54
N GLY A 101 -6.23 -21.86 -6.52
CA GLY A 101 -5.41 -21.30 -5.45
C GLY A 101 -6.18 -20.30 -4.58
N ASP A 102 -5.67 -20.01 -3.39
CA ASP A 102 -6.07 -18.81 -2.67
C ASP A 102 -5.15 -17.63 -3.05
N MET A 103 -5.44 -16.43 -2.52
CA MET A 103 -4.64 -15.25 -2.82
C MET A 103 -3.17 -15.39 -2.41
N ALA A 104 -2.89 -16.06 -1.28
CA ALA A 104 -1.53 -16.25 -0.80
C ALA A 104 -0.73 -17.18 -1.72
N ALA A 105 -1.36 -18.25 -2.20
CA ALA A 105 -0.78 -19.15 -3.17
C ALA A 105 -0.51 -18.46 -4.52
N LEU A 106 -1.43 -17.60 -4.96
CA LEU A 106 -1.27 -16.84 -6.21
C LEU A 106 -0.16 -15.80 -6.13
N VAL A 107 -0.08 -15.05 -5.03
CA VAL A 107 1.01 -14.09 -4.78
C VAL A 107 2.35 -14.83 -4.72
N THR A 108 2.41 -15.95 -4.00
CA THR A 108 3.61 -16.78 -3.94
C THR A 108 4.02 -17.27 -5.33
N PHE A 109 3.09 -17.85 -6.08
CA PHE A 109 3.34 -18.32 -7.45
C PHE A 109 3.84 -17.20 -8.37
N TYR A 110 3.24 -16.02 -8.28
CA TYR A 110 3.66 -14.87 -9.08
C TYR A 110 5.10 -14.48 -8.77
N ILE A 111 5.45 -14.35 -7.48
CA ILE A 111 6.79 -13.95 -7.05
C ILE A 111 7.82 -15.02 -7.42
N THR A 112 7.57 -16.28 -7.10
CA THR A 112 8.58 -17.35 -7.27
C THR A 112 8.70 -17.85 -8.70
N THR A 113 7.62 -17.80 -9.47
CA THR A 113 7.56 -18.44 -10.81
C THR A 113 7.56 -17.44 -11.94
N ILE A 114 6.77 -16.37 -11.83
CA ILE A 114 6.60 -15.39 -12.91
C ILE A 114 7.63 -14.26 -12.81
N ARG A 115 7.98 -13.86 -11.59
CA ARG A 115 9.00 -12.84 -11.33
C ARG A 115 10.13 -13.36 -10.42
N PRO A 116 10.82 -14.45 -10.79
CA PRO A 116 11.86 -15.04 -9.95
C PRO A 116 13.03 -14.07 -9.69
N HIS A 117 13.23 -13.07 -10.57
CA HIS A 117 14.21 -12.00 -10.35
C HIS A 117 13.92 -11.19 -9.08
N LEU A 118 12.64 -11.02 -8.69
CA LEU A 118 12.28 -10.37 -7.43
C LEU A 118 12.73 -11.18 -6.22
N SER A 119 12.84 -12.51 -6.33
CA SER A 119 13.29 -13.39 -5.24
C SER A 119 14.81 -13.57 -5.15
N ASP A 120 15.59 -13.04 -6.11
CA ASP A 120 17.05 -13.24 -6.16
C ASP A 120 17.79 -12.20 -5.30
N SER A 121 18.54 -12.69 -4.31
CA SER A 121 19.27 -11.87 -3.32
C SER A 121 20.44 -11.08 -3.90
N SER A 122 20.81 -11.31 -5.16
CA SER A 122 21.96 -10.67 -5.81
C SER A 122 21.73 -9.20 -6.21
N HIS A 123 20.48 -8.72 -6.26
CA HIS A 123 20.14 -7.41 -6.80
C HIS A 123 19.19 -6.59 -5.93
N ASN A 124 19.52 -6.31 -4.66
CA ASN A 124 18.82 -5.31 -3.82
C ASN A 124 17.27 -5.35 -3.98
N GLN A 125 16.72 -6.57 -4.07
CA GLN A 125 15.38 -6.81 -4.59
C GLN A 125 14.47 -7.39 -3.51
N ALA A 126 13.24 -6.91 -3.54
CA ALA A 126 12.25 -7.06 -2.50
C ALA A 126 11.61 -8.45 -2.52
N LEU A 127 11.17 -8.87 -1.35
CA LEU A 127 10.36 -10.06 -1.02
C LEU A 127 11.15 -11.27 -0.55
N THR A 128 12.36 -11.08 -0.01
CA THR A 128 13.22 -12.20 0.41
C THR A 128 12.79 -12.78 1.76
N TRP A 129 12.68 -11.96 2.80
CA TRP A 129 12.38 -12.44 4.14
C TRP A 129 10.87 -12.55 4.38
N VAL A 130 10.08 -11.64 3.82
CA VAL A 130 8.60 -11.67 3.96
C VAL A 130 7.97 -12.92 3.33
N MET A 131 8.63 -13.51 2.32
CA MET A 131 8.19 -14.78 1.71
C MET A 131 8.79 -16.01 2.38
N ALA A 132 9.89 -15.85 3.13
CA ALA A 132 10.52 -16.94 3.87
C ALA A 132 9.79 -17.26 5.18
N ASP A 133 9.18 -16.26 5.82
CA ASP A 133 8.32 -16.47 6.98
C ASP A 133 6.90 -16.89 6.54
N PRO A 134 6.43 -18.09 6.89
CA PRO A 134 5.15 -18.62 6.41
C PRO A 134 3.92 -17.89 6.98
N LEU A 135 4.08 -17.02 7.98
CA LEU A 135 2.97 -16.32 8.63
C LEU A 135 2.83 -14.87 8.15
N VAL A 136 3.89 -14.25 7.62
CA VAL A 136 3.90 -12.84 7.22
C VAL A 136 3.01 -12.60 6.01
N ALA A 137 3.26 -13.28 4.89
CA ALA A 137 2.49 -13.06 3.67
C ALA A 137 0.99 -13.33 3.88
N PRO A 138 0.55 -14.44 4.50
CA PRO A 138 -0.86 -14.66 4.79
C PRO A 138 -1.48 -13.59 5.69
N GLY A 139 -0.79 -13.15 6.75
CA GLY A 139 -1.28 -12.12 7.66
C GLY A 139 -1.52 -10.79 6.96
N VAL A 140 -0.56 -10.34 6.14
CA VAL A 140 -0.68 -9.13 5.33
C VAL A 140 -1.81 -9.24 4.30
N ILE A 141 -1.87 -10.35 3.56
CA ILE A 141 -2.90 -10.59 2.53
C ILE A 141 -4.31 -10.60 3.14
N GLN A 142 -4.46 -11.17 4.35
CA GLN A 142 -5.73 -11.19 5.07
C GLN A 142 -6.17 -9.79 5.52
N ALA A 143 -5.23 -8.93 5.94
CA ALA A 143 -5.52 -7.55 6.28
C ALA A 143 -5.97 -6.75 5.04
N ILE A 144 -5.36 -7.01 3.88
CA ILE A 144 -5.76 -6.39 2.61
C ILE A 144 -7.16 -6.82 2.17
N ALA A 145 -7.50 -8.10 2.33
CA ALA A 145 -8.83 -8.62 1.99
C ALA A 145 -9.97 -7.94 2.77
N GLN A 146 -9.70 -7.37 3.93
CA GLN A 146 -10.69 -6.63 4.73
C GLN A 146 -10.97 -5.22 4.21
N VAL A 147 -10.12 -4.70 3.32
CA VAL A 147 -10.22 -3.36 2.74
C VAL A 147 -10.56 -3.41 1.26
N LEU A 148 -9.96 -4.33 0.52
CA LEU A 148 -10.09 -4.43 -0.93
C LEU A 148 -10.93 -5.66 -1.29
N SER A 149 -12.12 -5.41 -1.84
CA SER A 149 -13.01 -6.47 -2.31
C SER A 149 -12.76 -6.88 -3.75
N ASP A 150 -12.14 -6.01 -4.56
CA ASP A 150 -11.81 -6.31 -5.95
C ASP A 150 -10.58 -7.23 -6.00
N PRO A 151 -10.66 -8.41 -6.65
CA PRO A 151 -9.56 -9.36 -6.68
C PRO A 151 -8.28 -8.84 -7.35
N MET A 152 -8.41 -7.95 -8.33
CA MET A 152 -7.27 -7.33 -9.01
C MET A 152 -6.57 -6.37 -8.07
N GLU A 153 -7.31 -5.48 -7.42
CA GLU A 153 -6.75 -4.54 -6.45
C GLU A 153 -6.14 -5.28 -5.25
N HIS A 154 -6.80 -6.33 -4.74
CA HIS A 154 -6.31 -7.19 -3.66
C HIS A 154 -4.98 -7.84 -4.03
N PHE A 155 -4.90 -8.48 -5.19
CA PHE A 155 -3.67 -9.16 -5.64
C PHE A 155 -2.51 -8.16 -5.80
N TRP A 156 -2.71 -7.07 -6.53
CA TRP A 156 -1.63 -6.12 -6.81
C TRP A 156 -1.20 -5.33 -5.58
N CYS A 157 -2.12 -4.97 -4.69
CA CYS A 157 -1.76 -4.36 -3.41
C CYS A 157 -1.03 -5.35 -2.51
N SER A 158 -1.36 -6.65 -2.55
CA SER A 158 -0.66 -7.67 -1.76
C SER A 158 0.81 -7.77 -2.15
N VAL A 159 1.10 -7.87 -3.45
CA VAL A 159 2.47 -7.88 -3.95
C VAL A 159 3.18 -6.59 -3.53
N SER A 160 2.58 -5.43 -3.79
CA SER A 160 3.22 -4.13 -3.49
C SER A 160 3.45 -3.92 -1.99
N PHE A 161 2.49 -4.22 -1.13
CA PHE A 161 2.63 -3.99 0.31
C PHE A 161 3.69 -4.91 0.91
N LEU A 162 3.77 -6.17 0.45
CA LEU A 162 4.86 -7.06 0.85
C LEU A 162 6.21 -6.51 0.40
N GLU A 163 6.32 -5.90 -0.79
CA GLU A 163 7.57 -5.27 -1.24
C GLU A 163 7.97 -4.07 -0.37
N HIS A 164 7.00 -3.24 0.01
CA HIS A 164 7.23 -2.11 0.92
C HIS A 164 7.74 -2.60 2.28
N ILE A 165 7.06 -3.59 2.85
CA ILE A 165 7.43 -4.19 4.15
C ILE A 165 8.82 -4.80 4.07
N ASP A 166 9.11 -5.58 3.02
CA ASP A 166 10.39 -6.27 2.89
C ASP A 166 11.57 -5.29 2.87
N ARG A 167 11.42 -4.17 2.15
CA ARG A 167 12.45 -3.13 2.02
C ARG A 167 12.56 -2.19 3.22
N GLY A 168 11.43 -1.86 3.85
CA GLY A 168 11.34 -0.70 4.73
C GLY A 168 11.09 -0.99 6.20
N LEU A 169 10.63 -2.19 6.58
CA LEU A 169 10.22 -2.47 7.96
C LEU A 169 11.37 -2.27 8.96
N SER A 170 12.57 -2.74 8.63
CA SER A 170 13.77 -2.62 9.48
C SER A 170 14.27 -1.18 9.64
N GLU A 171 13.81 -0.26 8.77
CA GLU A 171 14.20 1.15 8.83
C GLU A 171 13.25 2.00 9.69
N LEU A 172 12.12 1.44 10.10
CA LEU A 172 11.13 2.16 10.87
C LEU A 172 11.61 2.41 12.31
N MET A 173 11.41 3.63 12.79
CA MET A 173 11.65 4.02 14.18
C MET A 173 10.35 4.54 14.83
N PRO A 174 9.86 3.93 15.94
CA PRO A 174 10.40 2.74 16.60
C PRO A 174 10.32 1.49 15.72
N GLU A 175 11.23 0.54 16.00
CA GLU A 175 11.28 -0.79 15.39
C GLU A 175 9.99 -1.56 15.65
N ILE A 176 9.56 -2.34 14.67
CA ILE A 176 8.34 -3.14 14.71
C ILE A 176 8.74 -4.60 14.66
N ASP A 177 8.24 -5.40 15.60
CA ASP A 177 8.49 -6.83 15.60
C ASP A 177 7.75 -7.49 14.43
N VAL A 178 8.43 -8.37 13.69
CA VAL A 178 7.85 -9.16 12.60
C VAL A 178 6.60 -9.93 13.05
N ALA A 179 6.55 -10.35 14.32
CA ALA A 179 5.39 -11.03 14.89
C ALA A 179 4.10 -10.19 14.85
N GLU A 180 4.20 -8.85 14.78
CA GLU A 180 3.03 -7.97 14.61
C GLU A 180 2.34 -8.16 13.26
N LEU A 181 3.05 -8.68 12.24
CA LEU A 181 2.52 -8.92 10.90
C LEU A 181 1.63 -10.16 10.81
N TYR A 182 1.80 -11.14 11.71
CA TYR A 182 1.14 -12.45 11.61
C TYR A 182 -0.39 -12.37 11.68
N HIS A 183 -0.91 -11.41 12.45
CA HIS A 183 -2.34 -11.16 12.61
C HIS A 183 -2.65 -9.66 12.54
N ILE A 184 -1.97 -8.97 11.62
CA ILE A 184 -2.07 -7.52 11.52
C ILE A 184 -3.48 -7.07 11.15
N SER A 185 -3.97 -6.04 11.84
CA SER A 185 -5.22 -5.39 11.46
C SER A 185 -5.04 -4.49 10.23
N PRO A 186 -6.11 -4.15 9.49
CA PRO A 186 -6.00 -3.20 8.39
C PRO A 186 -5.37 -1.86 8.80
N LEU A 187 -5.74 -1.34 9.97
CA LEU A 187 -5.18 -0.08 10.49
C LEU A 187 -3.69 -0.22 10.84
N GLY A 188 -3.29 -1.35 11.41
CA GLY A 188 -1.88 -1.64 11.67
C GLY A 188 -1.08 -1.66 10.38
N LEU A 189 -1.56 -2.38 9.36
CA LEU A 189 -0.90 -2.50 8.07
C LEU A 189 -0.79 -1.15 7.37
N GLU A 190 -1.87 -0.37 7.35
CA GLU A 190 -1.90 1.01 6.84
C GLU A 190 -0.82 1.86 7.52
N THR A 191 -0.74 1.82 8.85
CA THR A 191 0.23 2.60 9.61
C THR A 191 1.66 2.21 9.26
N ILE A 192 1.97 0.91 9.17
CA ILE A 192 3.31 0.41 8.83
C ILE A 192 3.71 0.86 7.44
N VAL A 193 2.91 0.52 6.43
CA VAL A 193 3.24 0.81 5.03
C VAL A 193 3.35 2.31 4.81
N PHE A 194 2.47 3.12 5.41
CA PHE A 194 2.50 4.56 5.19
C PHE A 194 3.69 5.22 5.90
N ARG A 195 4.12 4.69 7.06
CA ARG A 195 5.38 5.10 7.69
C ARG A 195 6.59 4.77 6.82
N ILE A 196 6.59 3.61 6.15
CA ILE A 196 7.65 3.22 5.20
C ILE A 196 7.70 4.22 4.05
N CYS A 197 6.55 4.52 3.43
CA CYS A 197 6.48 5.48 2.32
C CYS A 197 6.80 6.93 2.73
N ALA A 198 6.60 7.29 4.00
CA ALA A 198 6.94 8.60 4.54
C ALA A 198 8.42 8.72 4.97
N ALA A 199 9.14 7.61 5.08
CA ALA A 199 10.54 7.63 5.46
C ALA A 199 11.35 8.36 4.37
N PRO A 200 12.26 9.29 4.74
CA PRO A 200 13.09 9.95 3.76
C PRO A 200 13.94 8.91 3.03
N LEU A 201 13.85 8.87 1.70
CA LEU A 201 14.74 8.09 0.86
C LEU A 201 16.17 8.43 1.28
N LYS A 202 16.94 7.45 1.79
CA LYS A 202 18.35 7.66 2.08
C LYS A 202 18.99 8.15 0.78
N ALA A 203 19.48 9.39 0.79
CA ALA A 203 20.30 9.90 -0.28
C ALA A 203 21.40 8.87 -0.50
N GLU A 204 21.47 8.29 -1.70
CA GLU A 204 22.56 7.42 -2.12
C GLU A 204 23.86 8.20 -1.87
N THR A 205 24.54 7.87 -0.78
CA THR A 205 25.83 8.48 -0.46
C THR A 205 26.80 8.01 -1.52
N SER A 206 27.24 9.01 -2.29
CA SER A 206 28.19 8.96 -3.40
C SER A 206 29.53 8.34 -3.02
#